data_AF-A0A7C1TFK4-F1
#
_entry.id   AF-A0A7C1TFK4-F1
#
_cell.length_a   1.000
_cell.length_b   1.000
_cell.length_c   1.000
_cell.angle_alpha   90.00
_cell.angle_beta   90.00
_cell.angle_gamma   90.00
#
_symmetry.space_group_name_H-M   'P 1'
#
loop_
_entity.id
_entity.type
_entity.pdbx_description
1 polymer ?
#
loop_
_entity_poly.entity_id
_entity_poly.type
_entity_poly.pdbx_seq_one_letter_code
_entity_poly.pdbx_strand_id
1 'polypeptide(L)'
;MKRYRLFLLMSVIGMAGVIAVYWSKLPGTPRELFKTRCSSCHDLPSLSGYQRHELAPLVNFMRSHNGASRVISEQEAQIIIHYLENNRPLSPANNTTG
;
A
#
# COMPACT_ATOMS: atom_id res chain seq x y z
N MET A 1 -25.78 36.88 5.41
CA MET A 1 -24.42 36.30 5.49
C MET A 1 -24.25 35.15 6.51
N LYS A 2 -25.21 34.87 7.42
CA LYS A 2 -25.07 33.83 8.48
C LYS A 2 -25.31 32.37 8.02
N ARG A 3 -26.12 32.15 6.97
CA ARG A 3 -26.54 30.80 6.53
C ARG A 3 -25.42 30.01 5.82
N TYR A 4 -24.53 30.68 5.09
CA TYR A 4 -23.41 30.05 4.38
C TYR A 4 -22.37 29.41 5.31
N ARG A 5 -22.18 29.97 6.52
CA ARG A 5 -21.26 29.39 7.52
C ARG A 5 -21.75 28.06 8.08
N LEU A 6 -23.06 27.90 8.22
CA LEU A 6 -23.68 26.67 8.71
C LEU A 6 -23.59 25.55 7.66
N PHE A 7 -23.83 25.88 6.38
CA PHE A 7 -23.66 24.95 5.27
C PHE A 7 -22.20 24.54 5.06
N LEU A 8 -21.24 25.46 5.22
CA LEU A 8 -19.81 25.15 5.17
C LEU A 8 -19.39 24.18 6.28
N LEU A 9 -19.85 24.41 7.53
CA LEU A 9 -19.55 23.53 8.65
C LEU A 9 -20.12 22.11 8.46
N MET A 10 -21.36 21.99 7.99
CA MET A 10 -21.97 20.69 7.69
C MET A 10 -21.23 19.94 6.57
N SER A 11 -20.75 20.66 5.55
CA SER A 11 -19.96 20.08 4.45
C SER A 11 -18.59 19.58 4.93
N VAL A 12 -17.89 20.37 5.76
CA VAL A 12 -16.56 19.99 6.31
C VAL A 12 -16.67 18.79 7.25
N ILE A 13 -17.72 18.71 8.08
CA ILE A 13 -17.95 17.58 8.99
C ILE A 13 -18.28 16.30 8.21
N GLY A 14 -19.13 16.41 7.18
CA GLY A 14 -19.44 15.28 6.30
C GLY A 14 -18.20 14.72 5.59
N MET A 15 -17.34 15.60 5.08
CA MET A 15 -16.11 15.21 4.40
C MET A 15 -15.07 14.59 5.36
N ALA A 16 -14.94 15.13 6.57
CA ALA A 16 -14.07 14.57 7.61
C ALA A 16 -14.52 13.18 8.08
N GLY A 17 -15.82 12.93 8.16
CA GLY A 17 -16.37 11.61 8.51
C GLY A 17 -16.06 10.54 7.48
N VAL A 18 -16.20 10.85 6.18
CA VAL A 18 -15.85 9.94 5.08
C VAL A 18 -14.36 9.60 5.10
N ILE A 19 -13.52 10.61 5.34
CA ILE A 19 -12.08 10.45 5.48
C ILE A 19 -11.78 9.48 6.63
N ALA A 20 -12.31 9.71 7.84
CA ALA A 20 -12.06 8.86 9.02
C ALA A 20 -12.48 7.39 8.85
N VAL A 21 -13.63 7.14 8.19
CA VAL A 21 -14.09 5.76 7.88
C VAL A 21 -13.17 5.09 6.84
N TYR A 22 -12.61 5.87 5.92
CA TYR A 22 -11.66 5.37 4.95
C TYR A 22 -10.31 4.99 5.61
N TRP A 23 -9.82 5.81 6.56
CA TRP A 23 -8.60 5.51 7.33
C TRP A 23 -8.72 4.25 8.21
N SER A 24 -9.92 3.97 8.73
CA SER A 24 -10.15 2.80 9.59
C SER A 24 -10.25 1.48 8.85
N LYS A 25 -10.31 1.50 7.50
CA LYS A 25 -10.27 0.28 6.66
C LYS A 25 -8.88 -0.04 6.11
N LEU A 26 -7.87 0.79 6.35
CA LEU A 26 -6.49 0.45 5.98
C LEU A 26 -5.94 -0.58 6.97
N PRO A 27 -5.33 -1.69 6.50
CA PRO A 27 -4.60 -2.61 7.37
C PRO A 27 -3.57 -1.84 8.20
N GLY A 28 -3.51 -2.15 9.49
CA GLY A 28 -2.96 -1.29 10.54
C GLY A 28 -1.48 -0.95 10.42
N THR A 29 -0.72 -1.67 9.58
CA THR A 29 0.69 -1.38 9.27
C THR A 29 1.01 -1.56 7.78
N PRO A 30 2.06 -0.89 7.24
CA PRO A 30 2.52 -1.12 5.87
C PRO A 30 2.90 -2.59 5.57
N ARG A 31 3.39 -3.31 6.57
CA ARG A 31 3.67 -4.76 6.47
C ARG A 31 2.40 -5.57 6.28
N GLU A 32 1.35 -5.28 7.04
CA GLU A 32 0.05 -5.95 6.91
C GLU A 32 -0.64 -5.58 5.59
N LEU A 33 -0.50 -4.32 5.16
CA LEU A 33 -0.96 -3.87 3.84
C LEU A 33 -0.30 -4.68 2.73
N PHE A 34 1.03 -4.75 2.74
CA PHE A 34 1.80 -5.55 1.79
C PHE A 34 1.33 -7.00 1.79
N LYS A 35 1.25 -7.64 2.96
CA LYS A 35 0.83 -9.05 3.05
C LYS A 35 -0.57 -9.25 2.50
N THR A 36 -1.54 -8.53 3.03
CA THR A 36 -2.96 -8.67 2.68
C THR A 36 -3.23 -8.40 1.20
N ARG A 37 -2.62 -7.35 0.65
CA ARG A 37 -2.87 -6.94 -0.73
C ARG A 37 -2.10 -7.80 -1.73
N CYS A 38 -0.81 -8.01 -1.53
CA CYS A 38 0.02 -8.74 -2.48
C CYS A 38 -0.23 -10.26 -2.44
N SER A 39 -0.78 -10.80 -1.34
CA SER A 39 -1.18 -12.22 -1.28
C SER A 39 -2.60 -12.50 -1.80
N SER A 40 -3.31 -11.49 -2.32
CA SER A 40 -4.73 -11.64 -2.71
C SER A 40 -4.93 -12.41 -4.01
N CYS A 41 -3.93 -12.45 -4.88
CA CYS A 41 -3.98 -13.17 -6.15
C CYS A 41 -3.20 -14.50 -6.12
N HIS A 42 -2.12 -14.57 -5.34
CA HIS A 42 -1.24 -15.74 -5.20
C HIS A 42 -0.38 -15.59 -3.94
N ASP A 43 0.31 -16.66 -3.53
CA ASP A 43 1.25 -16.60 -2.40
C ASP A 43 2.45 -15.69 -2.69
N LEU A 44 2.99 -15.07 -1.63
CA LEU A 44 4.11 -14.13 -1.77
C LEU A 44 5.43 -14.88 -2.01
N PRO A 45 6.10 -14.66 -3.15
CA PRO A 45 7.40 -15.26 -3.41
C PRO A 45 8.48 -14.62 -2.52
N SER A 46 9.63 -15.29 -2.42
CA SER A 46 10.81 -14.68 -1.80
C SER A 46 11.27 -13.46 -2.60
N LEU A 47 11.53 -12.35 -1.90
CA LEU A 47 12.08 -11.13 -2.50
C LEU A 47 13.61 -11.07 -2.44
N SER A 48 14.28 -12.16 -2.03
CA SER A 48 15.73 -12.22 -1.83
C SER A 48 16.56 -11.93 -3.09
N GLY A 49 16.00 -12.18 -4.28
CA GLY A 49 16.66 -11.91 -5.56
C GLY A 49 16.47 -10.49 -6.11
N TYR A 50 15.65 -9.66 -5.47
CA TYR A 50 15.36 -8.30 -5.94
C TYR A 50 16.18 -7.27 -5.17
N GLN A 51 16.83 -6.37 -5.89
CA GLN A 51 17.43 -5.14 -5.36
C GLN A 51 16.35 -4.12 -4.99
N ARG A 52 16.66 -3.17 -4.11
CA ARG A 52 15.67 -2.18 -3.63
C ARG A 52 15.03 -1.39 -4.79
N HIS A 53 15.85 -0.92 -5.73
CA HIS A 53 15.38 -0.13 -6.87
C HIS A 53 14.48 -0.91 -7.85
N GLU A 54 14.44 -2.25 -7.76
CA GLU A 54 13.61 -3.11 -8.60
C GLU A 54 12.20 -3.29 -8.03
N LEU A 55 11.97 -2.93 -6.75
CA LEU A 55 10.70 -3.18 -6.06
C LEU A 55 9.58 -2.25 -6.51
N ALA A 56 9.87 -0.96 -6.74
CA ALA A 56 8.89 -0.04 -7.31
C ALA A 56 8.44 -0.46 -8.71
N PRO A 57 9.34 -0.76 -9.67
CA PRO A 57 8.97 -1.33 -10.97
C PRO A 57 8.15 -2.61 -10.85
N LEU A 58 8.50 -3.52 -9.94
CA LEU A 58 7.77 -4.78 -9.72
C LEU A 58 6.32 -4.53 -9.29
N VAL A 59 6.09 -3.68 -8.29
CA VAL A 59 4.73 -3.35 -7.81
C VAL A 59 3.91 -2.70 -8.93
N ASN A 60 4.53 -1.78 -9.69
CA ASN A 60 3.87 -1.11 -10.81
C ASN A 60 3.54 -2.08 -11.95
N PHE A 61 4.43 -3.02 -12.26
CA PHE A 61 4.19 -4.07 -13.24
C PHE A 61 3.00 -4.95 -12.83
N MET A 62 2.97 -5.41 -11.57
CA MET A 62 1.85 -6.20 -11.05
C MET A 62 0.51 -5.46 -11.15
N ARG A 63 0.50 -4.15 -10.88
CA ARG A 63 -0.70 -3.31 -10.99
C ARG A 63 -1.19 -3.14 -12.43
N SER A 64 -0.27 -2.80 -13.33
CA SER A 64 -0.59 -2.40 -14.70
C SER A 64 -0.77 -3.58 -15.66
N HIS A 65 -0.06 -4.69 -15.45
CA HIS A 65 -0.03 -5.83 -16.38
C HIS A 65 -0.66 -7.10 -15.79
N ASN A 66 -0.63 -7.29 -14.47
CA ASN A 66 -1.13 -8.51 -13.82
C ASN A 66 -2.46 -8.30 -13.07
N GLY A 67 -3.14 -7.18 -13.29
CA GLY A 67 -4.46 -6.91 -12.75
C GLY A 67 -4.49 -6.55 -11.26
N ALA A 68 -3.35 -6.36 -10.60
CA ALA A 68 -3.31 -5.99 -9.18
C ALA A 68 -3.89 -4.59 -8.90
N SER A 69 -4.10 -3.77 -9.93
CA SER A 69 -4.86 -2.51 -9.83
C SER A 69 -6.30 -2.67 -9.34
N ARG A 70 -6.88 -3.87 -9.44
CA ARG A 70 -8.22 -4.19 -8.91
C ARG A 70 -8.26 -4.32 -7.39
N VAL A 71 -7.12 -4.62 -6.77
CA VAL A 71 -7.02 -4.96 -5.33
C VAL A 71 -6.05 -4.05 -4.57
N ILE A 72 -5.21 -3.31 -5.28
CA ILE A 72 -4.27 -2.31 -4.75
C ILE A 72 -4.65 -0.96 -5.37
N SER A 73 -4.93 0.05 -4.57
CA SER A 73 -5.08 1.44 -5.03
C SER A 73 -3.73 2.13 -5.23
N GLU A 74 -3.68 3.27 -5.94
CA GLU A 74 -2.42 4.00 -6.16
C GLU A 74 -1.76 4.41 -4.84
N GLN A 75 -2.54 4.87 -3.88
CA GLN A 75 -2.06 5.25 -2.55
C GLN A 75 -1.46 4.05 -1.80
N GLU A 76 -2.14 2.90 -1.84
CA GLU A 76 -1.62 1.66 -1.22
C GLU A 76 -0.34 1.18 -1.90
N ALA A 77 -0.22 1.36 -3.22
CA ALA A 77 1.00 1.01 -3.95
C ALA A 77 2.20 1.81 -3.44
N GLN A 78 2.06 3.12 -3.26
CA GLN A 78 3.13 3.96 -2.73
C GLN A 78 3.56 3.54 -1.32
N ILE A 79 2.60 3.19 -0.45
CA ILE A 79 2.89 2.70 0.91
C ILE A 79 3.64 1.36 0.85
N ILE A 80 3.20 0.45 -0.02
CA ILE A 80 3.84 -0.87 -0.19
C ILE A 80 5.26 -0.70 -0.75
N ILE A 81 5.45 0.15 -1.77
CA ILE A 81 6.76 0.43 -2.36
C ILE A 81 7.71 0.96 -1.29
N HIS A 82 7.29 1.98 -0.53
CA HIS A 82 8.10 2.52 0.55
C HIS A 82 8.46 1.47 1.60
N TYR A 83 7.50 0.61 1.99
CA TYR A 83 7.75 -0.49 2.91
C TYR A 83 8.78 -1.48 2.36
N LEU A 84 8.66 -1.86 1.09
CA LEU A 84 9.54 -2.81 0.44
C LEU A 84 10.97 -2.27 0.30
N GLU A 85 11.11 -0.98 -0.02
CA GLU A 85 12.41 -0.33 -0.19
C GLU A 85 13.12 -0.07 1.14
N ASN A 86 12.40 0.32 2.20
CA ASN A 86 13.02 0.82 3.43
C ASN A 86 12.92 -0.12 4.62
N ASN A 87 11.92 -1.01 4.66
CA ASN A 87 11.53 -1.71 5.88
C ASN A 87 11.31 -3.22 5.70
N ARG A 88 11.54 -3.79 4.51
CA ARG A 88 11.40 -5.24 4.32
C ARG A 88 12.45 -5.98 5.16
N PRO A 89 12.09 -7.11 5.80
CA PRO A 89 13.10 -8.01 6.36
C PRO A 89 13.98 -8.48 5.21
N LEU A 90 15.29 -8.24 5.33
CA LEU A 90 16.26 -8.85 4.41
C LEU A 90 16.16 -10.36 4.62
N SER A 91 15.98 -11.11 3.53
CA SER A 91 16.20 -12.55 3.57
C SER A 91 17.66 -12.76 3.98
N PRO A 92 17.99 -13.66 4.94
CA PRO A 92 19.37 -13.94 5.27
C PRO A 92 20.08 -14.33 3.98
N ALA A 93 21.12 -13.58 3.62
CA ALA A 93 21.92 -13.84 2.43
C ALA A 93 22.36 -15.30 2.47
N ASN A 94 22.07 -16.06 1.41
CA ASN A 94 22.61 -17.41 1.31
C ASN A 94 24.15 -17.26 1.31
N ASN A 95 24.77 -17.92 2.26
CA ASN A 95 26.20 -18.13 2.37
C ASN A 95 26.50 -19.50 1.74
N THR A 96 26.55 -19.55 0.42
CA THR A 96 27.12 -20.71 -0.28
C THR A 96 28.61 -20.48 -0.46
N THR A 97 29.40 -20.88 0.54
CA THR A 97 30.77 -21.37 0.32
C THR A 97 30.65 -22.78 -0.25
N GLY A 98 31.06 -22.94 -1.50
CA GLY A 98 31.34 -24.21 -2.17
C GLY A 98 32.50 -24.00 -3.11
#